data_AF-A0A965PB09-F1
#
_entry.id   AF-A0A965PB09-F1
#
_cell.length_a   1.000
_cell.length_b   1.000
_cell.length_c   1.000
_cell.angle_alpha   90.00
_cell.angle_beta   90.00
_cell.angle_gamma   90.00
#
_symmetry.space_group_name_H-M   'P 1'
#
loop_
_entity.id
_entity.type
_entity.pdbx_description
1 polymer ?
#
loop_
_entity_poly.entity_id
_entity_poly.type
_entity_poly.pdbx_seq_one_letter_code
_entity_poly.pdbx_strand_id
1 'polypeptide(L)' 'MAGLSLTRGPSESIFIGNNIKITVVSIGRGNRIRLKIEAPKETPIIREELLELKKAGKAQGVRG' A
#
# COMPACT_ATOMS: atom_id res chain seq x y z
N MET A 1 -10.06 -14.42 7.45
CA MET A 1 -8.98 -13.45 7.21
C MET A 1 -8.53 -12.93 8.56
N ALA A 2 -7.25 -12.98 8.90
CA ALA A 2 -6.75 -12.41 10.15
C ALA A 2 -6.39 -10.93 9.94
N GLY A 3 -6.82 -10.07 10.86
CA GLY A 3 -6.54 -8.63 10.82
C GLY A 3 -5.87 -8.18 12.12
N LEU A 4 -4.87 -7.30 12.01
CA LEU A 4 -4.21 -6.68 13.14
C LEU A 4 -4.40 -5.16 13.04
N SER A 5 -5.01 -4.56 14.06
CA SER A 5 -5.23 -3.11 14.13
C SER A 5 -4.19 -2.48 15.04
N LEU A 6 -3.41 -1.52 14.51
CA LEU A 6 -2.37 -0.81 15.24
C LEU A 6 -2.56 0.69 15.07
N THR A 7 -2.54 1.45 16.16
CA THR A 7 -2.47 2.92 16.12
C THR A 7 -1.01 3.34 16.11
N ARG A 8 -0.58 4.13 15.11
CA ARG A 8 0.77 4.66 14.97
C ARG A 8 0.74 6.19 14.81
N GLY A 9 1.67 6.88 15.45
CA GLY A 9 1.96 8.31 15.30
C GLY A 9 2.99 8.59 14.21
N PRO A 10 3.28 9.88 13.94
CA PRO A 10 4.28 10.27 12.96
C PRO A 10 5.68 9.73 13.32
N SER A 11 6.43 9.34 12.30
CA SER A 11 7.74 8.66 12.37
C SER A 11 7.72 7.23 12.91
N GLU A 12 6.57 6.68 13.32
CA GLU A 12 6.49 5.27 13.66
C GLU A 12 6.37 4.40 12.40
N SER A 13 6.87 3.16 12.50
CA SER A 13 6.88 2.21 11.39
C SER A 13 6.41 0.83 11.78
N ILE A 14 5.87 0.12 10.79
CA ILE A 14 5.32 -1.23 10.87
C ILE A 14 6.05 -2.07 9.82
N PHE A 15 6.49 -3.26 10.20
CA PHE A 15 7.03 -4.23 9.26
C PHE A 15 5.98 -5.30 8.94
N ILE A 16 5.86 -5.64 7.66
CA ILE A 16 5.06 -6.77 7.18
C ILE A 16 6.04 -7.80 6.61
N GLY A 17 6.09 -8.98 7.21
CA GLY A 17 7.12 -9.97 6.91
C GLY A 17 8.52 -9.41 7.17
N ASN A 18 9.44 -9.61 6.22
CA ASN A 18 10.84 -9.19 6.36
C ASN A 18 11.24 -8.04 5.43
N ASN A 19 10.42 -7.74 4.41
CA ASN A 19 10.83 -6.91 3.28
C ASN A 19 9.93 -5.70 3.05
N ILE A 20 8.83 -5.56 3.79
CA ILE A 20 7.89 -4.45 3.63
C ILE A 20 7.90 -3.61 4.91
N LYS A 21 8.15 -2.31 4.77
CA LYS A 21 8.11 -1.34 5.85
C LYS A 21 7.12 -0.23 5.51
N ILE A 22 6.15 -0.02 6.40
CA ILE A 22 5.18 1.06 6.32
C ILE A 22 5.55 2.08 7.39
N THR A 23 5.77 3.33 7.01
CA THR A 23 6.10 4.41 7.95
C THR A 23 5.04 5.50 7.86
N VAL A 24 4.53 5.94 9.01
CA VAL A 24 3.67 7.11 9.07
C VAL A 24 4.55 8.35 8.99
N VAL A 25 4.49 9.08 7.88
CA VAL A 25 5.33 10.27 7.66
C VAL A 25 4.76 11.45 8.42
N SER A 26 3.46 11.69 8.28
CA SER A 26 2.78 12.79 8.96
C SER A 26 1.28 12.62 8.93
N ILE A 27 0.61 13.29 9.86
CA ILE A 27 -0.85 13.41 9.89
C ILE A 27 -1.17 14.85 9.48
N GLY A 28 -1.68 14.99 8.26
CA GLY A 28 -2.12 16.28 7.73
C GLY A 28 -3.47 16.71 8.32
N ARG A 29 -3.86 17.95 8.04
CA ARG A 29 -5.19 18.47 8.40
C ARG A 29 -6.28 17.67 7.67
N GLY A 30 -7.42 17.48 8.34
CA GLY A 30 -8.57 16.76 7.77
C GLY A 30 -8.37 15.26 7.68
N ASN A 31 -7.72 14.65 8.68
CA ASN A 31 -7.54 13.20 8.81
C ASN A 31 -6.79 12.52 7.65
N ARG A 32 -6.03 13.29 6.86
CA ARG A 32 -5.20 12.73 5.77
C ARG A 32 -3.87 12.28 6.34
N ILE A 33 -3.56 10.99 6.22
CA ILE A 33 -2.31 10.42 6.70
C ILE A 33 -1.37 10.26 5.51
N ARG A 34 -0.13 10.73 5.64
CA ARG A 34 0.94 10.45 4.69
C ARG A 34 1.65 9.19 5.12
N LEU A 35 1.57 8.15 4.30
CA LEU A 35 2.25 6.87 4.50
C LEU A 35 3.41 6.77 3.50
N LYS A 36 4.56 6.31 3.98
CA LYS A 36 5.69 5.86 3.16
C LYS A 36 5.68 4.33 3.20
N ILE A 37 5.63 3.70 2.04
CA ILE A 37 5.67 2.25 1.91
C ILE A 37 6.96 1.90 1.17
N GLU A 38 7.81 1.12 1.83
CA GLU A 38 9.07 0.61 1.30
C GLU A 38 8.89 -0.90 1.12
N ALA A 39 8.99 -1.36 -0.12
CA ALA A 39 8.87 -2.77 -0.49
C ALA A 39 9.83 -3.06 -1.65
N PRO A 40 10.27 -4.32 -1.83
CA PRO A 40 11.11 -4.71 -2.96
C PRO A 40 10.37 -4.50 -4.29
N LYS A 41 11.13 -4.31 -5.38
CA LYS A 41 10.58 -4.00 -6.72
C LYS A 41 9.61 -5.05 -7.25
N GLU A 42 9.75 -6.29 -6.82
CA GLU A 42 8.85 -7.40 -7.18
C GLU A 42 7.47 -7.28 -6.53
N THR A 43 7.34 -6.52 -5.44
CA THR A 43 6.09 -6.33 -4.71
C THR A 43 5.39 -5.06 -5.21
N PRO A 44 4.31 -5.19 -6.00
CA PRO A 44 3.60 -4.01 -6.50
C PRO A 44 2.84 -3.31 -5.38
N ILE A 45 3.09 -2.02 -5.20
CA ILE A 45 2.32 -1.15 -4.30
C ILE A 45 1.26 -0.46 -5.15
N ILE A 46 0.00 -0.81 -4.95
CA ILE A 46 -1.13 -0.27 -5.72
C ILE A 46 -2.15 0.28 -4.72
N ARG A 47 -2.72 1.45 -5.04
CA ARG A 47 -3.82 2.01 -4.25
C ARG A 47 -5.11 1.27 -4.58
N GLU A 48 -5.96 1.04 -3.58
CA GLU A 48 -7.16 0.21 -3.74
C GLU A 48 -8.04 0.67 -4.92
N GLU A 49 -8.20 1.98 -5.09
CA GLU A 49 -9.00 2.56 -6.18
C GLU A 49 -8.46 2.25 -7.58
N LEU A 50 -7.18 1.91 -7.70
CA LEU A 50 -6.53 1.54 -8.96
C LEU A 50 -6.50 0.04 -9.22
N LEU A 51 -6.80 -0.79 -8.21
CA LEU A 51 -6.79 -2.25 -8.34
C LEU A 51 -7.91 -2.73 -9.27
N GLU A 52 -9.09 -2.13 -9.16
CA GLU A 52 -10.27 -2.46 -9.95
C GLU A 52 -10.04 -2.21 -11.46
N LEU A 53 -9.35 -1.12 -11.80
CA LEU A 53 -8.99 -0.79 -13.19
C LEU A 53 -8.00 -1.79 -13.79
N LYS A 54 -7.05 -2.30 -12.99
CA LYS A 54 -6.08 -3.30 -13.46
C LYS A 54 -6.68 -4.69 -13.63
N LYS A 55 -7.68 -5.07 -12.84
CA LYS A 55 -8.40 -6.34 -13.03
C LYS A 55 -9.19 -6.34 -14.34
N ALA A 56 -9.80 -5.21 -14.69
CA ALA A 56 -10.55 -5.07 -15.95
C ALA A 56 -9.66 -5.09 -17.20
N GLY A 57 -8.44 -4.57 -17.13
CA GLY A 57 -7.52 -4.47 -18.29
C GLY A 57 -6.73 -5.72 -18.65
N LYS A 58 -6.70 -6.77 -17.82
CA LYS A 58 -5.93 -8.00 -18.11
C LYS A 58 -6.64 -9.01 -19.04
N ALA A 59 -7.82 -8.69 -19.56
CA ALA A 59 -8.56 -9.56 -20.49
C ALA A 59 -8.31 -9.27 -21.99
N GLN A 60 -7.55 -8.22 -22.35
CA GLN A 60 -7.26 -7.90 -23.76
C GLN A 60 -5.75 -7.78 -23.98
N GLY A 61 -5.13 -8.89 -24.37
CA GLY A 61 -3.70 -8.94 -24.69
C GLY A 61 -3.26 -10.25 -25.32
N VAL A 62 -4.11 -10.87 -26.15
CA VAL A 62 -3.67 -11.89 -27.14
C VAL A 62 -4.41 -11.63 -28.44
N ARG A 63 -3.80 -10.80 -29.30
CA ARG A 63 -3.96 -10.82 -30.76
C ARG A 63 -2.92 -9.89 -31.36
N GLY A 64 -1.85 -10.52 -31.82
CA GLY A 64 -0.73 -9.98 -32.58
C GLY A 64 0.11 -11.17 -32.99
#